data_AF-A0A970VG87-F1
#
_entry.id   AF-A0A970VG87-F1
#
_cell.length_a   1.000
_cell.length_b   1.000
_cell.length_c   1.000
_cell.angle_alpha   90.00
_cell.angle_beta   90.00
_cell.angle_gamma   90.00
#
_symmetry.space_group_name_H-M   'P 1'
#
loop_
_entity.id
_entity.type
_entity.pdbx_description
1 polymer ?
#
loop_
_entity_poly.entity_id
_entity_poly.type
_entity_poly.pdbx_seq_one_letter_code
_entity_poly.pdbx_strand_id
1 'polypeptide(L)'
;MRKKTWLVLSMVLILILQMLKFNTVVLAEGQISFDADLNIYSSDTGYRFQVIYSMENGSDKEIARIRVTEQLLDANKQQLARHVTVTEKSVPAGESISFAGEEQNAIYGFIRYSVEYQILGEDQWISLDEGEELIINVGFKVNYKANVSGKVKKDEEVQYTAVVESTSNVPLLDVVVIDSKLGEIGRIPVLEPGKAKTLTKYFRLQNTTESHIILKCKDPTGMTDEITQEMPNAKVKVEVQEKEPVYSLEVTGSVDKSHISSEEEVNIRLQIKNSGNVALINVQCSDWNGNV
;
A
#
# COMPACT_ATOMS: atom_id res chain seq x y z
N MET A 1 -36.80 -7.42 -41.36
CA MET A 1 -35.42 -7.87 -41.66
C MET A 1 -34.47 -7.19 -40.68
N ARG A 2 -33.89 -7.99 -39.77
CA ARG A 2 -32.97 -7.60 -38.70
C ARG A 2 -31.58 -7.41 -39.33
N LYS A 3 -30.92 -6.26 -39.14
CA LYS A 3 -29.47 -6.12 -39.35
C LYS A 3 -28.84 -5.78 -38.00
N LYS A 4 -28.13 -6.77 -37.44
CA LYS A 4 -27.24 -6.62 -36.29
C LYS A 4 -25.95 -5.96 -36.79
N THR A 5 -25.62 -4.79 -36.27
CA THR A 5 -24.28 -4.22 -36.38
C THR A 5 -23.52 -4.58 -35.10
N TRP A 6 -22.42 -5.29 -35.27
CA TRP A 6 -21.48 -5.67 -34.22
C TRP A 6 -20.73 -4.41 -33.76
N LEU A 7 -20.81 -4.09 -32.46
CA LEU A 7 -19.94 -3.11 -31.83
C LEU A 7 -18.63 -3.81 -31.48
N VAL A 8 -17.57 -3.49 -32.24
CA VAL A 8 -16.19 -3.86 -31.88
C VAL A 8 -15.76 -2.90 -30.79
N LEU A 9 -15.52 -3.43 -29.59
CA LEU A 9 -15.00 -2.71 -28.44
C LEU A 9 -13.50 -2.47 -28.69
N SER A 10 -13.09 -1.26 -29.08
CA SER A 10 -11.67 -0.91 -29.17
C SER A 10 -11.15 -0.62 -27.76
N MET A 11 -10.37 -1.55 -27.21
CA MET A 11 -9.64 -1.38 -25.97
C MET A 11 -8.49 -0.38 -26.21
N VAL A 12 -8.64 0.85 -25.73
CA VAL A 12 -7.57 1.86 -25.74
C VAL A 12 -6.60 1.50 -24.62
N LEU A 13 -5.47 0.90 -24.98
CA LEU A 13 -4.32 0.72 -24.11
C LEU A 13 -3.60 2.06 -23.99
N ILE A 14 -3.81 2.77 -22.88
CA ILE A 14 -3.09 4.01 -22.58
C ILE A 14 -1.72 3.60 -22.04
N LEU A 15 -0.71 3.59 -22.91
CA LEU A 15 0.69 3.46 -22.54
C LEU A 15 1.11 4.77 -21.85
N ILE A 16 1.12 4.81 -20.52
CA ILE A 16 1.68 5.93 -19.77
C ILE A 16 3.19 5.69 -19.69
N LEU A 17 3.93 6.20 -20.69
CA LEU A 17 5.38 6.23 -20.69
C LEU A 17 5.84 7.36 -19.75
N GLN A 18 6.15 7.04 -18.48
CA GLN A 18 6.86 7.97 -17.61
C GLN A 18 8.35 7.91 -17.96
N MET A 19 8.77 8.76 -18.89
CA MET A 19 10.19 9.03 -19.18
C MET A 19 10.77 9.80 -17.97
N LEU A 20 11.35 9.08 -17.02
CA LEU A 20 12.24 9.66 -16.02
C LEU A 20 13.57 9.96 -16.70
N LYS A 21 13.71 11.18 -17.23
CA LYS A 21 14.97 11.65 -17.81
C LYS A 21 16.00 11.86 -16.71
N PHE A 22 17.07 11.06 -16.71
CA PHE A 22 18.22 11.31 -15.85
C PHE A 22 19.48 11.54 -16.69
N ASN A 23 19.97 12.78 -16.60
CA ASN A 23 21.33 13.24 -16.82
C ASN A 23 22.10 12.71 -18.04
N THR A 24 22.11 13.51 -19.11
CA THR A 24 23.18 13.48 -20.12
C THR A 24 24.55 13.64 -19.45
N VAL A 25 25.34 12.58 -19.39
CA VAL A 25 26.75 12.63 -19.00
C VAL A 25 27.59 12.64 -20.27
N VAL A 26 28.26 13.76 -20.53
CA VAL A 26 29.18 13.90 -21.65
C VAL A 26 30.58 13.52 -21.19
N LEU A 27 31.02 12.27 -21.38
CA LEU A 27 32.41 11.89 -21.10
C LEU A 27 32.98 10.82 -22.06
N ALA A 28 33.58 11.30 -23.15
CA ALA A 28 34.97 11.06 -23.55
C ALA A 28 35.26 12.07 -24.68
N GLU A 29 36.19 13.02 -24.45
CA GLU A 29 36.48 14.18 -25.32
C GLU A 29 35.32 15.16 -25.63
N GLY A 30 34.21 15.12 -24.88
CA GLY A 30 33.12 16.09 -25.06
C GLY A 30 32.26 15.86 -26.30
N GLN A 31 32.54 14.81 -27.07
CA GLN A 31 32.01 14.61 -28.42
C GLN A 31 30.96 13.50 -28.50
N ILE A 32 31.02 12.45 -27.66
CA ILE A 32 29.99 11.41 -27.64
C ILE A 32 28.97 11.72 -26.54
N SER A 33 27.69 11.79 -26.92
CA SER A 33 26.57 11.88 -25.99
C SER A 33 25.95 10.51 -25.78
N PHE A 34 25.58 10.19 -24.55
CA PHE A 34 24.99 8.91 -24.18
C PHE A 34 23.85 9.10 -23.18
N ASP A 35 22.83 8.25 -23.32
CA ASP A 35 21.64 8.21 -22.47
C ASP A 35 21.16 6.76 -22.35
N ALA A 36 20.73 6.38 -21.15
CA ALA A 36 20.20 5.06 -20.85
C ALA A 36 18.84 5.18 -20.17
N ASP A 37 17.79 4.80 -20.89
CA ASP A 37 16.41 4.89 -20.44
C ASP A 37 15.90 3.52 -19.99
N LEU A 38 15.61 3.37 -18.69
CA LEU A 38 14.94 2.18 -18.17
C LEU A 38 13.46 2.18 -18.57
N ASN A 39 13.09 1.30 -19.51
CA ASN A 39 11.72 1.14 -19.95
C ASN A 39 11.04 -0.04 -19.22
N ILE A 40 9.96 0.23 -18.49
CA ILE A 40 9.18 -0.76 -17.74
C ILE A 40 7.76 -0.80 -18.31
N TYR A 41 7.26 -2.00 -18.62
CA TYR A 41 5.94 -2.18 -19.22
C TYR A 41 5.26 -3.46 -18.74
N SER A 42 3.93 -3.45 -18.72
CA SER A 42 3.13 -4.58 -18.26
C SER A 42 3.12 -5.72 -19.28
N SER A 43 3.12 -6.96 -18.78
CA SER A 43 2.82 -8.18 -19.54
C SER A 43 1.80 -9.05 -18.79
N ASP A 44 1.37 -10.15 -19.40
CA ASP A 44 0.42 -11.08 -18.77
C ASP A 44 0.95 -11.71 -17.47
N THR A 45 2.27 -11.85 -17.35
CA THR A 45 2.95 -12.49 -16.21
C THR A 45 3.52 -11.51 -15.19
N GLY A 46 3.20 -10.21 -15.30
CA GLY A 46 3.82 -9.15 -14.48
C GLY A 46 4.52 -8.11 -15.34
N TYR A 47 5.20 -7.16 -14.73
CA TYR A 47 5.98 -6.16 -15.46
C TYR A 47 7.28 -6.77 -16.02
N ARG A 48 7.68 -6.30 -17.19
CA ARG A 48 8.96 -6.55 -17.84
C ARG A 48 9.71 -5.24 -17.99
N PHE A 49 11.01 -5.33 -18.17
CA PHE A 49 11.83 -4.15 -18.44
C PHE A 49 12.92 -4.44 -19.47
N GLN A 50 13.40 -3.37 -20.07
CA GLN A 50 14.62 -3.34 -20.89
C GLN A 50 15.24 -1.95 -20.75
N VAL A 51 16.56 -1.85 -20.85
CA VAL A 51 17.23 -0.55 -20.93
C VAL A 51 17.38 -0.17 -22.40
N ILE A 52 17.02 1.06 -22.75
CA ILE A 52 17.22 1.63 -24.08
C ILE A 52 18.46 2.50 -24.03
N TYR A 53 19.47 2.13 -24.79
CA TYR A 53 20.71 2.88 -24.91
C TYR A 53 20.64 3.76 -26.14
N SER A 54 20.84 5.06 -25.97
CA SER A 54 20.91 6.04 -27.04
C SER A 54 22.28 6.72 -27.03
N MET A 55 22.90 6.79 -28.20
CA MET A 55 24.24 7.36 -28.38
C MET A 55 24.23 8.29 -29.60
N GLU A 56 24.91 9.42 -29.47
CA GLU A 56 25.25 10.31 -30.57
C GLU A 56 26.76 10.44 -30.66
N ASN A 57 27.33 10.11 -31.82
CA ASN A 57 28.76 10.20 -32.07
C ASN A 57 29.09 11.59 -32.64
N GLY A 58 29.32 12.58 -31.80
CA GLY A 58 29.82 13.90 -32.24
C GLY A 58 31.33 13.96 -32.47
N SER A 59 32.02 12.81 -32.52
CA SER A 59 33.46 12.77 -32.81
C SER A 59 33.75 12.74 -34.31
N ASP A 60 35.03 12.86 -34.67
CA ASP A 60 35.49 12.75 -36.07
C ASP A 60 35.81 11.32 -36.50
N LYS A 61 35.71 10.34 -35.59
CA LYS A 61 36.01 8.93 -35.84
C LYS A 61 34.75 8.08 -35.81
N GLU A 62 34.71 7.06 -36.66
CA GLU A 62 33.62 6.08 -36.67
C GLU A 62 33.72 5.12 -35.47
N ILE A 63 32.62 4.93 -34.76
CA ILE A 63 32.49 3.88 -33.75
C ILE A 63 32.10 2.59 -34.47
N ALA A 64 32.92 1.55 -34.36
CA ALA A 64 32.67 0.28 -35.04
C ALA A 64 31.82 -0.68 -34.19
N ARG A 65 31.99 -0.66 -32.87
CA ARG A 65 31.30 -1.57 -31.96
C ARG A 65 30.92 -0.89 -30.66
N ILE A 66 29.82 -1.37 -30.09
CA ILE A 66 29.35 -0.99 -28.78
C ILE A 66 29.17 -2.27 -27.96
N ARG A 67 29.69 -2.29 -26.75
CA ARG A 67 29.49 -3.36 -25.78
C ARG A 67 28.71 -2.82 -24.61
N VAL A 68 27.64 -3.53 -24.25
CA VAL A 68 26.88 -3.30 -23.03
C VAL A 68 27.05 -4.52 -22.13
N THR A 69 27.38 -4.29 -20.87
CA THR A 69 27.30 -5.30 -19.81
C THR A 69 26.16 -4.93 -18.89
N GLU A 70 25.21 -5.83 -18.71
CA GLU A 70 24.07 -5.69 -17.80
C GLU A 70 24.18 -6.67 -16.64
N GLN A 71 23.99 -6.19 -15.42
CA GLN A 71 23.97 -6.99 -14.19
C GLN A 71 22.63 -6.80 -13.49
N LEU A 72 21.87 -7.88 -13.38
CA LEU A 72 20.65 -7.90 -12.58
C LEU A 72 21.02 -8.12 -11.13
N LEU A 73 20.57 -7.22 -10.25
CA LEU A 73 20.87 -7.20 -8.83
C LEU A 73 19.58 -7.32 -8.02
N ASP A 74 19.57 -8.12 -6.96
CA ASP A 74 18.45 -8.14 -6.02
C ASP A 74 18.39 -6.86 -5.15
N ALA A 75 17.39 -6.78 -4.27
CA ALA A 75 17.24 -5.66 -3.34
C ALA A 75 18.45 -5.45 -2.40
N ASN A 76 19.27 -6.50 -2.16
CA ASN A 76 20.48 -6.46 -1.34
C ASN A 76 21.74 -6.17 -2.18
N LYS A 77 21.59 -5.82 -3.46
CA LYS A 77 22.69 -5.60 -4.43
C LYS A 77 23.49 -6.87 -4.75
N GLN A 78 22.96 -8.06 -4.49
CA GLN A 78 23.59 -9.31 -4.89
C GLN A 78 23.28 -9.58 -6.37
N GLN A 79 24.31 -9.92 -7.15
CA GLN A 79 24.16 -10.24 -8.57
C GLN A 79 23.38 -11.55 -8.75
N LEU A 80 22.27 -11.47 -9.48
CA LEU A 80 21.42 -12.59 -9.88
C LEU A 80 21.79 -13.11 -11.27
N ALA A 81 22.06 -12.20 -12.20
CA ALA A 81 22.41 -12.51 -13.58
C ALA A 81 23.38 -11.47 -14.14
N ARG A 82 24.11 -11.85 -15.19
CA ARG A 82 24.94 -10.94 -15.98
C ARG A 82 24.80 -11.29 -17.45
N HIS A 83 24.49 -10.29 -18.26
CA HIS A 83 24.41 -10.38 -19.71
C HIS A 83 25.45 -9.44 -20.34
N VAL A 84 26.04 -9.86 -21.45
CA VAL A 84 26.98 -9.02 -22.22
C VAL A 84 26.54 -9.04 -23.67
N THR A 85 26.15 -7.88 -24.18
CA THR A 85 25.77 -7.71 -25.58
C THR A 85 26.88 -6.93 -26.29
N VAL A 86 27.37 -7.46 -27.41
CA VAL A 86 28.25 -6.72 -28.31
C VAL A 86 27.50 -6.49 -29.61
N THR A 87 27.32 -5.22 -29.95
CA THR A 87 26.65 -4.78 -31.15
C THR A 87 27.71 -4.30 -32.14
N GLU A 88 27.79 -4.96 -33.30
CA GLU A 88 28.66 -4.61 -34.43
C GLU A 88 28.04 -3.51 -35.31
N LYS A 89 27.23 -2.61 -34.74
CA LYS A 89 26.60 -1.53 -35.48
C LYS A 89 27.56 -0.34 -35.49
N SER A 90 27.97 0.02 -36.70
CA SER A 90 28.74 1.23 -36.94
C SER A 90 27.90 2.48 -36.60
N VAL A 91 28.53 3.44 -35.93
CA VAL A 91 28.00 4.79 -35.70
C VAL A 91 29.02 5.79 -36.29
N PRO A 92 28.80 6.24 -37.54
CA PRO A 92 29.65 7.24 -38.17
C PRO A 92 29.70 8.56 -37.38
N ALA A 93 30.70 9.39 -37.70
CA ALA A 93 30.81 10.75 -37.20
C ALA A 93 29.54 11.57 -37.52
N GLY A 94 28.97 12.21 -36.51
CA GLY A 94 27.73 13.00 -36.56
C GLY A 94 26.43 12.19 -36.53
N GLU A 95 26.48 10.86 -36.48
CA GLU A 95 25.29 10.01 -36.47
C GLU A 95 24.88 9.59 -35.06
N SER A 96 23.62 9.12 -34.94
CA SER A 96 23.08 8.60 -33.69
C SER A 96 22.57 7.16 -33.84
N ILE A 97 22.55 6.43 -32.73
CA ILE A 97 21.98 5.10 -32.66
C ILE A 97 21.18 4.94 -31.37
N SER A 98 20.08 4.18 -31.45
CA SER A 98 19.40 3.62 -30.28
C SER A 98 19.24 2.12 -30.42
N PHE A 99 19.42 1.40 -29.33
CA PHE A 99 19.20 -0.04 -29.27
C PHE A 99 18.78 -0.47 -27.86
N ALA A 100 18.04 -1.58 -27.77
CA ALA A 100 17.63 -2.15 -26.50
C ALA A 100 18.67 -3.15 -25.97
N GLY A 101 18.83 -3.19 -24.66
CA GLY A 101 19.47 -4.30 -23.94
C GLY A 101 18.59 -5.55 -23.86
N GLU A 102 18.91 -6.46 -22.95
CA GLU A 102 18.17 -7.72 -22.81
C GLU A 102 16.83 -7.49 -22.11
N GLU A 103 15.74 -7.92 -22.76
CA GLU A 103 14.40 -7.88 -22.19
C GLU A 103 14.24 -8.92 -21.07
N GLN A 104 13.87 -8.46 -19.88
CA GLN A 104 13.82 -9.30 -18.67
C GLN A 104 12.53 -9.09 -17.87
N ASN A 105 12.17 -10.07 -17.03
CA ASN A 105 11.10 -9.88 -16.05
C ASN A 105 11.55 -8.88 -14.98
N ALA A 106 10.66 -7.96 -14.61
CA ALA A 106 10.95 -6.97 -13.59
C ALA A 106 10.98 -7.61 -12.20
N ILE A 107 11.89 -7.11 -11.35
CA ILE A 107 12.11 -7.61 -9.99
C ILE A 107 12.17 -6.45 -9.00
N TYR A 108 12.06 -6.78 -7.71
CA TYR A 108 12.44 -5.89 -6.62
C TYR A 108 13.97 -5.83 -6.50
N GLY A 109 14.58 -4.93 -7.24
CA GLY A 109 16.03 -4.88 -7.37
C GLY A 109 16.49 -3.81 -8.34
N PHE A 110 17.70 -3.98 -8.84
CA PHE A 110 18.38 -2.98 -9.65
C PHE A 110 18.94 -3.61 -10.93
N ILE A 111 19.03 -2.79 -11.96
CA ILE A 111 19.83 -3.09 -13.15
C ILE A 111 21.06 -2.20 -13.10
N ARG A 112 22.25 -2.79 -13.15
CA ARG A 112 23.51 -2.06 -13.32
C ARG A 112 24.02 -2.30 -14.73
N TYR A 113 24.37 -1.24 -15.44
CA TYR A 113 24.92 -1.33 -16.78
C TYR A 113 26.30 -0.68 -16.84
N SER A 114 27.14 -1.17 -17.75
CA SER A 114 28.33 -0.47 -18.22
C SER A 114 28.40 -0.53 -19.74
N VAL A 115 28.75 0.58 -20.37
CA VAL A 115 28.84 0.72 -21.82
C VAL A 115 30.26 1.07 -22.21
N GLU A 116 30.78 0.31 -23.17
CA GLU A 116 32.08 0.54 -23.79
C GLU A 116 31.88 0.64 -25.30
N TYR A 117 32.75 1.36 -26.00
CA TYR A 117 32.77 1.41 -27.45
C TYR A 117 34.18 1.18 -28.00
N GLN A 118 34.24 0.82 -29.28
CA GLN A 118 35.49 0.59 -30.01
C GLN A 118 35.46 1.42 -31.29
N ILE A 119 36.51 2.20 -31.52
CA ILE A 119 36.70 3.01 -32.72
C ILE A 119 37.10 2.11 -33.89
N LEU A 120 36.65 2.43 -35.11
CA LEU A 120 37.00 1.69 -36.32
C LEU A 120 38.52 1.70 -36.55
N GLY A 121 39.10 0.49 -36.65
CA GLY A 121 40.54 0.31 -36.88
C GLY A 121 41.39 0.33 -35.61
N GLU A 122 40.80 0.56 -34.44
CA GLU A 122 41.45 0.46 -33.14
C GLU A 122 40.93 -0.78 -32.39
N ASP A 123 41.79 -1.50 -31.66
CA ASP A 123 41.39 -2.73 -30.92
C ASP A 123 40.96 -2.46 -29.47
N GLN A 124 41.12 -1.23 -28.99
CA GLN A 124 40.88 -0.85 -27.61
C GLN A 124 39.39 -0.56 -27.35
N TRP A 125 38.87 -1.09 -26.25
CA TRP A 125 37.57 -0.70 -25.70
C TRP A 125 37.73 0.53 -24.83
N ILE A 126 36.87 1.52 -25.06
CA ILE A 126 36.84 2.79 -24.34
C ILE A 126 35.55 2.81 -23.53
N SER A 127 35.66 2.99 -22.21
CA SER A 127 34.49 3.16 -21.34
C SER A 127 33.75 4.44 -21.73
N LEU A 128 32.44 4.32 -21.89
CA LEU A 128 31.56 5.45 -22.19
C LEU A 128 30.81 5.91 -20.96
N ASP A 129 30.06 5.01 -20.34
CA ASP A 129 29.22 5.31 -19.17
C ASP A 129 28.92 4.05 -18.36
N GLU A 130 28.56 4.24 -17.09
CA GLU A 130 28.02 3.20 -16.24
C GLU A 130 26.93 3.77 -15.34
N GLY A 131 25.91 2.97 -15.07
CA GLY A 131 24.77 3.41 -14.27
C GLY A 131 24.11 2.26 -13.53
N GLU A 132 23.25 2.62 -12.58
CA GLU A 132 22.46 1.68 -11.81
C GLU A 132 21.08 2.26 -11.54
N GLU A 133 20.05 1.54 -11.96
CA GLU A 133 18.66 1.98 -11.88
C GLU A 133 17.80 1.01 -11.05
N LEU A 134 16.87 1.57 -10.29
CA LEU A 134 15.88 0.79 -9.54
C LEU A 134 14.79 0.30 -10.50
N ILE A 135 14.59 -1.02 -10.55
CA ILE A 135 13.63 -1.64 -11.49
C ILE A 135 12.20 -1.41 -11.03
N ILE A 136 11.78 -2.02 -9.93
CA ILE A 136 10.45 -1.81 -9.35
C ILE A 136 10.57 -1.52 -7.87
N ASN A 137 9.79 -0.54 -7.42
CA ASN A 137 9.47 -0.38 -6.02
C ASN A 137 7.95 -0.39 -5.82
N VAL A 138 7.53 -0.97 -4.69
CA VAL A 138 6.17 -0.79 -4.20
C VAL A 138 6.21 0.01 -2.91
N GLY A 139 5.43 1.08 -2.86
CA GLY A 139 5.28 1.86 -1.64
C GLY A 139 3.98 2.65 -1.62
N PHE A 140 3.58 2.98 -0.41
CA PHE A 140 2.36 3.73 -0.14
C PHE A 140 2.60 4.80 0.91
N LYS A 141 1.84 5.87 0.82
CA LYS A 141 1.65 6.84 1.89
C LYS A 141 0.16 6.90 2.22
N VAL A 142 -0.17 6.84 3.51
CA VAL A 142 -1.55 6.75 3.97
C VAL A 142 -1.84 7.80 5.02
N ASN A 143 -2.94 8.54 4.82
CA ASN A 143 -3.58 9.33 5.85
C ASN A 143 -4.88 8.65 6.25
N TYR A 144 -5.00 8.28 7.52
CA TYR A 144 -6.16 7.56 8.05
C TYR A 144 -6.80 8.34 9.19
N LYS A 145 -8.13 8.50 9.15
CA LYS A 145 -8.89 9.24 10.16
C LYS A 145 -10.29 8.68 10.37
N ALA A 146 -10.82 8.85 11.57
CA ALA A 146 -12.23 8.70 11.88
C ALA A 146 -12.88 10.09 12.03
N ASN A 147 -14.13 10.23 11.59
CA ASN A 147 -14.90 11.46 11.70
C ASN A 147 -15.59 11.54 13.07
N VAL A 148 -14.81 11.78 14.12
CA VAL A 148 -15.29 11.90 15.51
C VAL A 148 -14.56 13.05 16.21
N SER A 149 -15.26 13.76 17.10
CA SER A 149 -14.68 14.85 17.91
C SER A 149 -14.52 14.47 19.39
N GLY A 150 -14.85 13.23 19.77
CA GLY A 150 -14.83 12.77 21.16
C GLY A 150 -15.23 11.30 21.26
N LYS A 151 -15.71 10.90 22.45
CA LYS A 151 -16.24 9.55 22.68
C LYS A 151 -17.56 9.34 21.92
N VAL A 152 -17.73 8.16 21.34
CA VAL A 152 -18.97 7.77 20.65
C VAL A 152 -19.77 6.78 21.50
N LYS A 153 -21.09 6.68 21.30
CA LYS A 153 -21.88 5.66 22.00
C LYS A 153 -21.59 4.27 21.43
N LYS A 154 -21.84 3.25 22.25
CA LYS A 154 -21.85 1.87 21.75
C LYS A 154 -22.87 1.73 20.61
N ASP A 155 -22.51 0.96 19.58
CA ASP A 155 -23.28 0.76 18.35
C ASP A 155 -23.40 2.00 17.45
N GLU A 156 -22.76 3.12 17.80
CA GLU A 156 -22.74 4.31 16.97
C GLU A 156 -21.93 4.08 15.70
N GLU A 157 -22.45 4.62 14.60
CA GLU A 157 -21.87 4.47 13.28
C GLU A 157 -20.86 5.59 13.01
N VAL A 158 -19.60 5.22 12.85
CA VAL A 158 -18.47 6.14 12.66
C VAL A 158 -17.94 6.02 11.26
N GLN A 159 -17.79 7.15 10.57
CA GLN A 159 -17.16 7.20 9.25
C GLN A 159 -15.63 7.17 9.39
N TYR A 160 -15.00 6.21 8.75
CA TYR A 160 -13.56 6.14 8.59
C TYR A 160 -13.18 6.54 7.16
N THR A 161 -12.10 7.29 7.03
CA THR A 161 -11.55 7.79 5.76
C THR A 161 -10.09 7.41 5.64
N ALA A 162 -9.73 6.72 4.55
CA ALA A 162 -8.34 6.44 4.18
C ALA A 162 -8.01 7.17 2.87
N VAL A 163 -6.97 8.00 2.88
CA VAL A 163 -6.37 8.57 1.68
C VAL A 163 -5.08 7.82 1.41
N VAL A 164 -5.04 7.07 0.31
CA VAL A 164 -3.92 6.21 -0.08
C VAL A 164 -3.25 6.80 -1.31
N GLU A 165 -1.97 7.13 -1.20
CA GLU A 165 -1.10 7.65 -2.26
C GLU A 165 -0.06 6.58 -2.63
N SER A 166 0.12 6.32 -3.93
CA SER A 166 1.20 5.44 -4.39
C SER A 166 2.52 6.19 -4.46
N THR A 167 3.55 5.63 -3.85
CA THR A 167 4.95 6.06 -4.00
C THR A 167 5.75 5.07 -4.84
N SER A 168 5.06 4.20 -5.58
CA SER A 168 5.65 3.24 -6.52
C SER A 168 6.01 3.91 -7.84
N ASN A 169 6.98 3.33 -8.56
CA ASN A 169 7.34 3.72 -9.93
C ASN A 169 6.49 3.04 -11.01
N VAL A 170 5.61 2.10 -10.64
CA VAL A 170 4.67 1.42 -11.54
C VAL A 170 3.22 1.51 -11.04
N PRO A 171 2.23 1.46 -11.94
CA PRO A 171 0.81 1.35 -11.56
C PRO A 171 0.54 0.11 -10.70
N LEU A 172 -0.13 0.31 -9.57
CA LEU A 172 -0.55 -0.76 -8.66
C LEU A 172 -1.99 -1.19 -8.96
N LEU A 173 -2.20 -2.50 -9.07
CA LEU A 173 -3.50 -3.08 -9.44
C LEU A 173 -4.18 -3.73 -8.24
N ASP A 174 -5.51 -3.61 -8.21
CA ASP A 174 -6.40 -4.20 -7.18
C ASP A 174 -5.93 -3.91 -5.75
N VAL A 175 -5.74 -2.62 -5.45
CA VAL A 175 -5.33 -2.20 -4.11
C VAL A 175 -6.52 -2.30 -3.16
N VAL A 176 -6.48 -3.24 -2.23
CA VAL A 176 -7.47 -3.43 -1.17
C VAL A 176 -7.00 -2.69 0.09
N VAL A 177 -7.88 -1.86 0.64
CA VAL A 177 -7.61 -1.07 1.85
C VAL A 177 -8.41 -1.65 3.01
N ILE A 178 -7.71 -2.12 4.03
CA ILE A 178 -8.27 -2.86 5.16
C ILE A 178 -7.93 -2.11 6.45
N ASP A 179 -8.91 -1.95 7.34
CA ASP A 179 -8.65 -1.63 8.74
C ASP A 179 -8.34 -2.92 9.51
N SER A 180 -7.26 -2.91 10.30
CA SER A 180 -6.74 -4.08 11.01
C SER A 180 -7.70 -4.72 12.03
N LYS A 181 -8.77 -4.02 12.44
CA LYS A 181 -9.79 -4.52 13.38
C LYS A 181 -11.22 -4.50 12.83
N LEU A 182 -11.52 -3.61 11.90
CA LEU A 182 -12.86 -3.35 11.37
C LEU A 182 -13.09 -3.99 10.00
N GLY A 183 -12.01 -4.39 9.30
CA GLY A 183 -12.07 -5.09 8.01
C GLY A 183 -11.96 -4.16 6.80
N GLU A 184 -12.36 -4.67 5.62
CA GLU A 184 -12.18 -3.97 4.33
C GLU A 184 -12.93 -2.62 4.30
N ILE A 185 -12.23 -1.54 3.97
CA ILE A 185 -12.78 -0.20 3.71
C ILE A 185 -13.23 -0.09 2.26
N GLY A 186 -12.42 -0.59 1.32
CA GLY A 186 -12.76 -0.64 -0.10
C GLY A 186 -11.57 -1.01 -0.97
N ARG A 187 -11.77 -0.90 -2.29
CA ARG A 187 -10.77 -1.28 -3.30
C ARG A 187 -10.53 -0.16 -4.30
N ILE A 188 -9.30 -0.07 -4.77
CA ILE A 188 -8.86 0.83 -5.83
C ILE A 188 -8.36 -0.05 -6.99
N PRO A 189 -9.11 -0.14 -8.11
CA PRO A 189 -8.73 -1.03 -9.21
C PRO A 189 -7.35 -0.74 -9.79
N VAL A 190 -7.00 0.54 -9.91
CA VAL A 190 -5.69 1.01 -10.38
C VAL A 190 -5.29 2.24 -9.58
N LEU A 191 -4.08 2.23 -9.03
CA LEU A 191 -3.44 3.37 -8.38
C LEU A 191 -2.13 3.71 -9.09
N GLU A 192 -2.21 4.72 -9.95
CA GLU A 192 -1.08 5.23 -10.74
C GLU A 192 0.04 5.83 -9.85
N PRO A 193 1.30 5.82 -10.31
CA PRO A 193 2.42 6.45 -9.62
C PRO A 193 2.14 7.90 -9.21
N GLY A 194 2.39 8.23 -7.94
CA GLY A 194 2.20 9.56 -7.37
C GLY A 194 0.73 10.02 -7.28
N LYS A 195 -0.26 9.16 -7.58
CA LYS A 195 -1.67 9.49 -7.42
C LYS A 195 -2.19 9.02 -6.07
N ALA A 196 -3.19 9.75 -5.57
CA ALA A 196 -3.91 9.43 -4.36
C ALA A 196 -5.39 9.12 -4.64
N LYS A 197 -5.96 8.23 -3.84
CA LYS A 197 -7.39 7.92 -3.81
C LYS A 197 -7.91 7.96 -2.39
N THR A 198 -9.16 8.41 -2.24
CA THR A 198 -9.84 8.47 -0.95
C THR A 198 -10.94 7.42 -0.92
N LEU A 199 -10.95 6.60 0.13
CA LEU A 199 -11.99 5.64 0.43
C LEU A 199 -12.62 5.98 1.77
N THR A 200 -13.93 5.80 1.87
CA THR A 200 -14.68 6.01 3.11
C THR A 200 -15.61 4.83 3.38
N LYS A 201 -15.69 4.41 4.64
CA LYS A 201 -16.65 3.40 5.08
C LYS A 201 -17.13 3.69 6.49
N TYR A 202 -18.39 3.34 6.75
CA TYR A 202 -18.99 3.44 8.07
C TYR A 202 -18.86 2.11 8.82
N PHE A 203 -18.47 2.18 10.09
CA PHE A 203 -18.38 1.03 10.99
C PHE A 203 -19.12 1.31 12.30
N ARG A 204 -19.77 0.29 12.87
CA ARG A 204 -20.40 0.38 14.18
C ARG A 204 -19.48 -0.15 15.26
N LEU A 205 -19.15 0.70 16.23
CA LEU A 205 -18.17 0.37 17.26
C LEU A 205 -18.84 -0.25 18.49
N GLN A 206 -18.38 -1.44 18.87
CA GLN A 206 -18.83 -2.12 20.08
C GLN A 206 -18.03 -1.70 21.32
N ASN A 207 -16.74 -1.44 21.12
CA ASN A 207 -15.76 -1.13 22.16
C ASN A 207 -14.77 -0.10 21.63
N THR A 208 -14.03 0.54 22.53
CA THR A 208 -12.88 1.39 22.17
C THR A 208 -11.93 0.62 21.25
N THR A 209 -11.62 1.22 20.10
CA THR A 209 -10.85 0.59 19.03
C THR A 209 -9.66 1.46 18.65
N GLU A 210 -8.45 0.90 18.73
CA GLU A 210 -7.25 1.46 18.11
C GLU A 210 -6.81 0.52 16.99
N SER A 211 -6.82 1.00 15.75
CA SER A 211 -6.57 0.23 14.54
C SER A 211 -5.67 1.02 13.58
N HIS A 212 -5.21 0.36 12.52
CA HIS A 212 -4.34 0.93 11.51
C HIS A 212 -4.64 0.29 10.15
N ILE A 213 -4.10 0.88 9.09
CA ILE A 213 -4.34 0.40 7.71
C ILE A 213 -3.42 -0.77 7.36
N ILE A 214 -3.99 -1.76 6.68
CA ILE A 214 -3.31 -2.82 5.95
C ILE A 214 -3.68 -2.65 4.48
N LEU A 215 -2.67 -2.63 3.60
CA LEU A 215 -2.84 -2.57 2.16
C LEU A 215 -2.48 -3.91 1.54
N LYS A 216 -3.25 -4.32 0.56
CA LYS A 216 -2.98 -5.47 -0.29
C LYS A 216 -3.06 -5.05 -1.74
N CYS A 217 -2.21 -5.56 -2.61
CA CYS A 217 -2.38 -5.36 -4.05
C CYS A 217 -1.72 -6.50 -4.83
N LYS A 218 -2.09 -6.65 -6.11
CA LYS A 218 -1.41 -7.60 -7.00
C LYS A 218 0.08 -7.30 -7.04
N ASP A 219 0.92 -8.32 -6.97
CA ASP A 219 2.37 -8.18 -7.08
C ASP A 219 2.75 -7.70 -8.50
N PRO A 220 3.36 -6.52 -8.67
CA PRO A 220 3.77 -6.04 -9.99
C PRO A 220 4.80 -6.94 -10.67
N THR A 221 5.63 -7.66 -9.91
CA THR A 221 6.64 -8.56 -10.50
C THR A 221 6.04 -9.87 -11.01
N GLY A 222 4.82 -10.22 -10.56
CA GLY A 222 4.21 -11.52 -10.83
C GLY A 222 4.91 -12.71 -10.15
N MET A 223 5.88 -12.47 -9.26
CA MET A 223 6.53 -13.52 -8.48
C MET A 223 5.59 -14.16 -7.46
N THR A 224 4.66 -13.36 -6.93
CA THR A 224 3.56 -13.80 -6.07
C THR A 224 2.23 -13.29 -6.62
N ASP A 225 1.10 -13.77 -6.09
CA ASP A 225 -0.22 -13.26 -6.50
C ASP A 225 -0.51 -11.87 -5.93
N GLU A 226 -0.11 -11.63 -4.68
CA GLU A 226 -0.45 -10.45 -3.89
C GLU A 226 0.68 -10.10 -2.93
N ILE A 227 0.92 -8.80 -2.74
CA ILE A 227 1.75 -8.25 -1.68
C ILE A 227 0.89 -7.61 -0.59
N THR A 228 1.30 -7.77 0.67
CA THR A 228 0.63 -7.18 1.84
C THR A 228 1.58 -6.23 2.56
N GLN A 229 1.12 -5.01 2.84
CA GLN A 229 1.87 -4.00 3.58
C GLN A 229 1.06 -3.45 4.77
N GLU A 230 1.62 -3.63 5.96
CA GLU A 230 1.12 -3.06 7.22
C GLU A 230 1.53 -1.58 7.32
N MET A 231 0.60 -0.71 7.70
CA MET A 231 0.83 0.74 7.88
C MET A 231 0.61 1.14 9.33
N PRO A 232 1.44 0.67 10.30
CA PRO A 232 1.23 0.89 11.73
C PRO A 232 1.27 2.37 12.14
N ASN A 233 1.92 3.22 11.34
CA ASN A 233 1.96 4.67 11.55
C ASN A 233 0.65 5.37 11.13
N ALA A 234 -0.15 4.77 10.25
CA ALA A 234 -1.47 5.26 9.86
C ALA A 234 -2.53 4.71 10.82
N LYS A 235 -2.41 5.04 12.10
CA LYS A 235 -3.27 4.55 13.18
C LYS A 235 -4.35 5.55 13.58
N VAL A 236 -5.50 5.03 14.00
CA VAL A 236 -6.64 5.79 14.50
C VAL A 236 -7.15 5.12 15.77
N LYS A 237 -7.48 5.93 16.78
CA LYS A 237 -8.15 5.49 18.00
C LYS A 237 -9.50 6.18 18.12
N VAL A 238 -10.56 5.40 18.30
CA VAL A 238 -11.91 5.89 18.62
C VAL A 238 -12.34 5.28 19.93
N GLU A 239 -12.69 6.14 20.88
CA GLU A 239 -13.14 5.74 22.21
C GLU A 239 -14.66 5.60 22.24
N VAL A 240 -15.14 4.46 22.76
CA VAL A 240 -16.56 4.25 23.00
C VAL A 240 -16.87 4.65 24.44
N GLN A 241 -17.92 5.44 24.65
CA GLN A 241 -18.43 5.81 25.95
C GLN A 241 -19.00 4.58 26.64
N GLU A 242 -18.32 4.13 27.69
CA GLU A 242 -18.88 3.18 28.64
C GLU A 242 -20.00 3.87 29.43
N LYS A 243 -21.06 3.13 29.75
CA LYS A 243 -22.12 3.66 30.61
C LYS A 243 -21.53 3.88 32.00
N GLU A 244 -21.72 5.07 32.57
CA GLU A 244 -21.35 5.33 33.96
C GLU A 244 -22.01 4.30 34.87
N PRO A 245 -21.27 3.76 35.85
CA PRO A 245 -21.83 2.80 36.80
C PRO A 245 -22.89 3.51 37.67
N VAL A 246 -24.12 3.01 37.61
CA VAL A 246 -25.23 3.43 38.45
C VAL A 246 -25.46 2.30 39.46
N TYR A 247 -25.17 2.59 40.73
CA TYR A 247 -25.46 1.72 41.87
C TYR A 247 -26.75 2.20 42.53
N SER A 248 -27.80 1.38 42.52
CA SER A 248 -29.08 1.75 43.12
C SER A 248 -29.87 0.51 43.54
N LEU A 249 -30.63 0.65 44.64
CA LEU A 249 -31.49 -0.37 45.21
C LEU A 249 -32.87 0.22 45.44
N GLU A 250 -33.90 -0.47 44.97
CA GLU A 250 -35.29 -0.27 45.37
C GLU A 250 -35.65 -1.32 46.42
N VAL A 251 -36.14 -0.87 47.58
CA VAL A 251 -36.61 -1.75 48.65
C VAL A 251 -38.06 -1.45 48.93
N THR A 252 -38.91 -2.47 48.85
CA THR A 252 -40.32 -2.39 49.24
C THR A 252 -40.61 -3.43 50.30
N GLY A 253 -41.38 -3.04 51.33
CA GLY A 253 -41.78 -3.92 52.42
C GLY A 253 -43.29 -4.10 52.48
N SER A 254 -43.72 -5.27 52.92
CA SER A 254 -45.12 -5.54 53.27
C SER A 254 -45.18 -6.37 54.55
N VAL A 255 -46.26 -6.18 55.30
CA VAL A 255 -46.59 -6.95 56.49
C VAL A 255 -47.92 -7.66 56.27
N ASP A 256 -48.08 -8.82 56.87
CA ASP A 256 -49.35 -9.56 56.85
C ASP A 256 -50.38 -8.98 57.84
N LYS A 257 -49.93 -8.22 58.84
CA LYS A 257 -50.78 -7.57 59.86
C LYS A 257 -50.45 -6.09 60.01
N SER A 258 -51.47 -5.24 59.95
CA SER A 258 -51.32 -3.78 60.16
C SER A 258 -51.42 -3.36 61.64
N HIS A 259 -51.88 -4.26 62.50
CA HIS A 259 -52.05 -4.07 63.95
C HIS A 259 -51.96 -5.42 64.65
N ILE A 260 -51.46 -5.43 65.88
CA ILE A 260 -51.42 -6.60 66.77
C ILE A 260 -51.92 -6.19 68.16
N SER A 261 -52.67 -7.06 68.83
CA SER A 261 -53.27 -6.80 70.16
C SER A 261 -52.59 -7.56 71.30
N SER A 262 -51.64 -8.44 70.98
CA SER A 262 -50.82 -9.23 71.92
C SER A 262 -49.46 -9.55 71.29
N GLU A 263 -48.62 -10.32 71.99
CA GLU A 263 -47.38 -10.87 71.43
C GLU A 263 -47.71 -11.89 70.34
N GLU A 264 -47.74 -11.43 69.10
CA GLU A 264 -48.01 -12.23 67.91
C GLU A 264 -46.89 -12.10 66.88
N GLU A 265 -46.61 -13.19 66.16
CA GLU A 265 -45.71 -13.14 65.01
C GLU A 265 -46.33 -12.33 63.86
N VAL A 266 -45.49 -11.54 63.19
CA VAL A 266 -45.80 -10.74 62.00
C VAL A 266 -44.82 -11.14 60.90
N ASN A 267 -45.33 -11.54 59.75
CA ASN A 267 -44.48 -11.85 58.61
C ASN A 267 -44.15 -10.59 57.84
N ILE A 268 -42.86 -10.24 57.80
CA ILE A 268 -42.34 -9.15 56.98
C ILE A 268 -41.83 -9.75 55.66
N ARG A 269 -42.35 -9.25 54.54
CA ARG A 269 -41.80 -9.53 53.21
C ARG A 269 -41.11 -8.30 52.66
N LEU A 270 -39.81 -8.40 52.46
CA LEU A 270 -38.99 -7.40 51.76
C LEU A 270 -38.73 -7.87 50.33
N GLN A 271 -38.93 -6.97 49.38
CA GLN A 271 -38.52 -7.15 48.00
C GLN A 271 -37.43 -6.12 47.70
N ILE A 272 -36.25 -6.64 47.35
CA ILE A 272 -35.07 -5.85 47.03
C ILE A 272 -34.81 -6.02 45.53
N LYS A 273 -34.75 -4.91 44.81
CA LYS A 273 -34.49 -4.87 43.36
C LYS A 273 -33.28 -4.01 43.10
N ASN A 274 -32.27 -4.58 42.44
CA ASN A 274 -31.20 -3.79 41.85
C ASN A 274 -31.78 -2.96 40.70
N SER A 275 -31.89 -1.65 40.91
CA SER A 275 -32.35 -0.66 39.93
C SER A 275 -31.18 0.02 39.20
N GLY A 276 -29.95 -0.30 39.59
CA GLY A 276 -28.72 0.13 38.94
C GLY A 276 -28.39 -0.64 37.64
N ASN A 277 -27.32 -0.22 36.97
CA ASN A 277 -26.78 -0.90 35.78
C ASN A 277 -25.51 -1.73 36.08
N VAL A 278 -25.11 -1.80 37.36
CA VAL A 278 -23.99 -2.62 37.84
C VAL A 278 -24.53 -3.76 38.70
N ALA A 279 -23.95 -4.96 38.55
CA ALA A 279 -24.25 -6.07 39.44
C ALA A 279 -23.83 -5.73 40.88
N LEU A 280 -24.76 -5.84 41.83
CA LEU A 280 -24.48 -5.66 43.25
C LEU A 280 -24.08 -7.01 43.84
N ILE A 281 -22.92 -7.05 44.49
CA ILE A 281 -22.42 -8.22 45.23
C ILE A 281 -22.48 -7.94 46.73
N ASN A 282 -22.64 -8.99 47.54
CA ASN A 282 -22.71 -8.90 49.01
C ASN A 282 -23.80 -7.95 49.53
N VAL A 283 -24.97 -7.93 48.89
CA VAL A 283 -26.12 -7.16 49.39
C VAL A 283 -26.61 -7.81 50.69
N GLN A 284 -26.59 -7.04 51.78
CA GLN A 284 -27.11 -7.44 53.08
C GLN A 284 -28.24 -6.50 53.48
N CYS A 285 -29.28 -7.04 54.09
CA CYS A 285 -30.38 -6.29 54.67
C CYS A 285 -30.34 -6.53 56.18
N SER A 286 -30.31 -5.48 56.99
CA SER A 286 -30.35 -5.61 58.45
C SER A 286 -31.50 -4.83 59.05
N ASP A 287 -32.07 -5.32 60.15
CA ASP A 287 -33.04 -4.58 60.95
C ASP A 287 -32.39 -3.39 61.71
N TRP A 288 -33.19 -2.63 62.45
CA TRP A 288 -32.68 -1.50 63.25
C TRP A 288 -31.78 -1.93 64.42
N ASN A 289 -31.75 -3.21 64.76
CA ASN A 289 -30.88 -3.79 65.78
C ASN A 289 -29.58 -4.37 65.18
N GLY A 290 -29.42 -4.34 63.84
CA GLY A 290 -28.27 -4.89 63.14
C GLY A 290 -28.34 -6.41 62.88
N ASN A 291 -29.51 -7.03 63.04
CA ASN A 291 -29.71 -8.44 62.66
C ASN A 291 -29.89 -8.53 61.15
N VAL A 292 -29.09 -9.38 60.50
CA VAL A 292 -29.12 -9.65 59.06
C VAL A 292 -30.06 -10.80 58.73
#